data_AF-A0A4S4EPC3-F1
#
_entry.id   AF-A0A4S4EPC3-F1
#
_cell.length_a   1.000
_cell.length_b   1.000
_cell.length_c   1.000
_cell.angle_alpha   90.00
_cell.angle_beta   90.00
_cell.angle_gamma   90.00
#
_symmetry.space_group_name_H-M   'P 1'
#
loop_
_entity.id
_entity.type
_entity.pdbx_description
1 polymer ?
#
loop_
_entity_poly.entity_id
_entity_poly.type
_entity_poly.pdbx_seq_one_letter_code
_entity_poly.pdbx_strand_id
1 'polypeptide(L)'
;MSNVYLKRNSALILEHIRMTVPEWVLGNREDLAKDIIAELQPENCEEWWTYVCMGPSDPHPNWHLGMRGTQHRAVMWRVWKEGGTGFLYWGANCYEKATVGSAEIRFRRGLPPGDGVLFYPGEVFSSSHNPVASLRLERLLSGLQDIEYLKLYASKFGRGESVSLLEKTGMYLGPERYTHEHMPIDVMRSEIFRTCRS
;
A
#
# COMPACT_ATOMS: atom_id res chain seq x y z
N MET A 1 -11.14 -11.62 23.01
CA MET A 1 -12.24 -11.95 22.07
C MET A 1 -11.95 -11.56 20.62
N SER A 2 -10.79 -10.98 20.28
CA SER A 2 -10.42 -10.58 18.90
C SER A 2 -9.75 -11.68 18.06
N ASN A 3 -9.18 -12.72 18.67
CA ASN A 3 -8.44 -13.78 17.96
C ASN A 3 -9.32 -14.83 17.26
N VAL A 4 -10.62 -14.89 17.57
CA VAL A 4 -11.54 -15.93 17.04
C VAL A 4 -12.24 -15.46 15.76
N TYR A 5 -12.45 -14.15 15.59
CA TYR A 5 -13.15 -13.60 14.42
C TYR A 5 -12.27 -13.53 13.16
N LEU A 6 -10.97 -13.28 13.30
CA LEU A 6 -10.02 -13.30 12.18
C LEU A 6 -9.88 -14.69 11.57
N LYS A 7 -9.86 -15.76 12.40
CA LYS A 7 -9.67 -17.14 11.92
C LYS A 7 -10.83 -17.72 11.11
N ARG A 8 -12.06 -17.22 11.28
CA ARG A 8 -13.25 -17.79 10.60
C ARG A 8 -13.52 -17.21 9.22
N ASN A 9 -13.08 -15.98 8.94
CA ASN A 9 -13.23 -15.35 7.62
C ASN A 9 -11.94 -15.38 6.77
N SER A 10 -10.78 -15.68 7.37
CA SER A 10 -9.51 -15.75 6.64
C SER A 10 -9.36 -17.04 5.83
N ALA A 11 -10.11 -18.11 6.14
CA ALA A 11 -9.94 -19.40 5.49
C ALA A 11 -10.25 -19.39 3.98
N LEU A 12 -11.16 -18.53 3.52
CA LEU A 12 -11.51 -18.39 2.10
C LEU A 12 -10.63 -17.39 1.32
N ILE A 13 -9.93 -16.49 2.02
CA ILE A 13 -9.07 -15.46 1.39
C ILE A 13 -7.63 -15.98 1.22
N LEU A 14 -7.23 -17.02 1.97
CA LEU A 14 -5.84 -17.46 2.07
C LEU A 14 -5.48 -18.67 1.18
N GLU A 15 -6.41 -19.31 0.48
CA GLU A 15 -6.13 -20.55 -0.26
C GLU A 15 -5.10 -20.38 -1.38
N HIS A 16 -5.03 -19.17 -1.97
CA HIS A 16 -4.09 -18.83 -3.04
C HIS A 16 -2.88 -18.01 -2.55
N ILE A 17 -2.92 -17.48 -1.33
CA ILE A 17 -1.82 -16.67 -0.79
C ILE A 17 -0.73 -17.60 -0.31
N ARG A 18 0.30 -17.78 -1.14
CA ARG A 18 1.48 -18.57 -0.80
C ARG A 18 2.23 -17.95 0.36
N MET A 19 2.36 -16.63 0.35
CA MET A 19 3.15 -15.91 1.35
C MET A 19 2.69 -14.46 1.53
N THR A 20 2.80 -13.97 2.77
CA THR A 20 2.64 -12.56 3.10
C THR A 20 3.89 -12.06 3.83
N VAL A 21 4.63 -11.12 3.24
CA VAL A 21 5.93 -10.65 3.77
C VAL A 21 5.83 -9.19 4.21
N PRO A 22 6.28 -8.83 5.43
CA PRO A 22 6.33 -7.43 5.81
C PRO A 22 7.40 -6.69 5.01
N GLU A 23 7.08 -5.50 4.53
CA GLU A 23 8.04 -4.66 3.80
C GLU A 23 9.30 -4.32 4.61
N TRP A 24 9.21 -4.35 5.94
CA TRP A 24 10.36 -4.25 6.84
C TRP A 24 11.37 -5.39 6.67
N VAL A 25 10.89 -6.63 6.47
CA VAL A 25 11.77 -7.80 6.24
C VAL A 25 12.43 -7.71 4.87
N LEU A 26 11.71 -7.21 3.87
CA LEU A 26 12.28 -6.95 2.55
C LEU A 26 13.35 -5.86 2.63
N GLY A 27 13.16 -4.80 3.43
CA GLY A 27 14.16 -3.74 3.60
C GLY A 27 14.58 -3.17 2.25
N ASN A 28 15.87 -3.15 1.94
CA ASN A 28 16.41 -2.77 0.62
C ASN A 28 16.75 -3.98 -0.29
N ARG A 29 16.33 -5.19 0.08
CA ARG A 29 16.71 -6.45 -0.58
C ARG A 29 15.81 -6.74 -1.78
N GLU A 30 16.01 -6.01 -2.88
CA GLU A 30 15.36 -6.32 -4.16
C GLU A 30 15.74 -7.71 -4.70
N ASP A 31 16.89 -8.25 -4.31
CA ASP A 31 17.29 -9.62 -4.58
C ASP A 31 16.39 -10.63 -3.86
N LEU A 32 16.03 -10.39 -2.59
CA LEU A 32 15.08 -11.24 -1.87
C LEU A 32 13.70 -11.26 -2.55
N ALA A 33 13.23 -10.11 -3.04
CA ALA A 33 11.98 -10.05 -3.81
C ALA A 33 12.05 -10.91 -5.09
N LYS A 34 13.19 -10.88 -5.80
CA LYS A 34 13.40 -11.72 -6.99
C LYS A 34 13.43 -13.20 -6.66
N ASP A 35 14.08 -13.58 -5.57
CA ASP A 35 14.11 -14.96 -5.09
C ASP A 35 12.70 -15.46 -4.78
N ILE A 36 11.89 -14.64 -4.08
CA ILE A 36 10.48 -14.94 -3.79
C ILE A 36 9.67 -15.15 -5.08
N ILE A 37 9.78 -14.23 -6.04
CA ILE A 37 9.05 -14.33 -7.31
C ILE A 37 9.45 -15.60 -8.07
N ALA A 38 10.74 -15.97 -8.04
CA ALA A 38 11.24 -17.16 -8.73
C ALA A 38 10.69 -18.47 -8.14
N GLU A 39 10.25 -18.45 -6.88
CA GLU A 39 9.64 -19.59 -6.20
C GLU A 39 8.11 -19.68 -6.40
N LEU A 40 7.46 -18.61 -6.86
CA LEU A 40 6.01 -18.61 -7.08
C LEU A 40 5.63 -19.55 -8.23
N GLN A 41 4.49 -20.23 -8.07
CA GLN A 41 3.90 -21.12 -9.07
C GLN A 41 2.62 -20.50 -9.65
N PRO A 42 2.68 -19.72 -10.75
CA PRO A 42 1.52 -19.05 -11.33
C PRO A 42 0.42 -20.02 -11.80
N GLU A 43 0.78 -21.23 -12.21
CA GLU A 43 -0.14 -22.29 -12.61
C GLU A 43 -1.05 -22.77 -11.47
N ASN A 44 -0.62 -22.58 -10.22
CA ASN A 44 -1.38 -22.87 -9.02
C ASN A 44 -2.11 -21.62 -8.47
N CYS A 45 -2.10 -20.52 -9.24
CA CYS A 45 -2.59 -19.21 -8.82
C CYS A 45 -1.93 -18.73 -7.52
N GLU A 46 -0.66 -19.07 -7.28
CA GLU A 46 0.02 -18.62 -6.07
C GLU A 46 0.22 -17.10 -6.07
N GLU A 47 -0.17 -16.48 -4.96
CA GLU A 47 -0.04 -15.04 -4.73
C GLU A 47 1.03 -14.73 -3.68
N TRP A 48 1.76 -13.66 -3.90
CA TRP A 48 2.66 -13.06 -2.92
C TRP A 48 2.17 -11.67 -2.55
N TRP A 49 1.85 -11.51 -1.27
CA TRP A 49 1.38 -10.25 -0.72
C TRP A 49 2.48 -9.61 0.13
N THR A 50 2.57 -8.28 0.07
CA THR A 50 3.34 -7.52 1.05
C THR A 50 2.42 -6.79 2.01
N TYR A 51 2.96 -6.37 3.16
CA TYR A 51 2.21 -5.56 4.10
C TYR A 51 3.10 -4.58 4.87
N VAL A 52 2.47 -3.53 5.36
CA VAL A 52 3.05 -2.59 6.32
C VAL A 52 2.27 -2.62 7.64
N CYS A 53 2.96 -2.32 8.73
CA CYS A 53 2.38 -2.15 10.06
C CYS A 53 3.15 -1.06 10.84
N MET A 54 3.55 -1.33 12.08
CA MET A 54 4.47 -0.47 12.84
C MET A 54 5.80 -0.21 12.12
N GLY A 55 6.19 -1.08 11.19
CA GLY A 55 7.31 -0.87 10.28
C GLY A 55 6.92 -1.18 8.83
N PRO A 56 7.72 -0.72 7.85
CA PRO A 56 8.95 0.05 8.06
C PRO A 56 8.68 1.52 8.38
N SER A 57 9.69 2.26 8.87
CA SER A 57 9.59 3.70 9.17
C SER A 57 10.39 4.51 8.15
N ASP A 58 10.28 5.85 8.21
CA ASP A 58 11.09 6.76 7.38
C ASP A 58 12.57 6.33 7.38
N PRO A 59 13.25 6.28 6.20
CA PRO A 59 12.82 6.79 4.89
C PRO A 59 11.88 5.87 4.09
N HIS A 60 11.55 4.67 4.59
CA HIS A 60 10.68 3.73 3.88
C HIS A 60 9.22 4.19 3.84
N PRO A 61 8.47 3.86 2.78
CA PRO A 61 7.06 4.19 2.70
C PRO A 61 6.24 3.38 3.73
N ASN A 62 5.25 4.04 4.33
CA ASN A 62 4.24 3.43 5.21
C ASN A 62 3.02 4.36 5.26
N TRP A 63 2.00 4.07 6.08
CA TRP A 63 0.79 4.87 6.28
C TRP A 63 0.70 5.48 7.69
N HIS A 64 1.84 5.75 8.30
CA HIS A 64 1.90 6.47 9.57
C HIS A 64 1.41 7.91 9.38
N LEU A 65 0.81 8.47 10.43
CA LEU A 65 0.13 9.77 10.38
C LEU A 65 1.07 10.93 10.03
N GLY A 66 2.34 10.86 10.46
CA GLY A 66 3.34 11.90 10.21
C GLY A 66 3.97 11.88 8.81
N MET A 67 3.65 10.89 7.99
CA MET A 67 4.25 10.73 6.66
C MET A 67 3.52 11.56 5.59
N ARG A 68 4.25 11.92 4.54
CA ARG A 68 3.71 12.67 3.39
C ARG A 68 2.78 11.80 2.55
N GLY A 69 1.87 12.45 1.84
CA GLY A 69 0.94 11.77 0.94
C GLY A 69 1.62 10.94 -0.17
N THR A 70 2.81 11.32 -0.62
CA THR A 70 3.58 10.51 -1.58
C THR A 70 4.21 9.28 -0.94
N GLN A 71 4.65 9.35 0.32
CA GLN A 71 5.12 8.16 1.07
C GLN A 71 4.00 7.14 1.19
N HIS A 72 2.76 7.60 1.41
CA HIS A 72 1.60 6.70 1.45
C HIS A 72 1.35 6.00 0.11
N ARG A 73 1.57 6.70 -1.01
CA ARG A 73 1.40 6.12 -2.36
C ARG A 73 2.54 5.17 -2.72
N ALA A 74 3.76 5.48 -2.28
CA ALA A 74 4.96 4.70 -2.56
C ALA A 74 4.92 3.27 -2.01
N VAL A 75 4.08 2.98 -1.00
CA VAL A 75 3.76 1.61 -0.59
C VAL A 75 3.30 0.78 -1.79
N MET A 76 2.35 1.29 -2.58
CA MET A 76 1.85 0.56 -3.76
C MET A 76 2.85 0.55 -4.91
N TRP A 77 3.68 1.60 -5.05
CA TRP A 77 4.74 1.62 -6.07
C TRP A 77 5.80 0.55 -5.81
N ARG A 78 6.11 0.30 -4.53
CA ARG A 78 6.97 -0.80 -4.10
C ARG A 78 6.36 -2.14 -4.47
N VAL A 79 5.09 -2.38 -4.09
CA VAL A 79 4.36 -3.61 -4.47
C VAL A 79 4.48 -3.86 -5.96
N TRP A 80 4.24 -2.83 -6.79
CA TRP A 80 4.35 -2.96 -8.24
C TRP A 80 5.78 -3.24 -8.71
N LYS A 81 6.78 -2.49 -8.25
CA LYS A 81 8.18 -2.66 -8.68
C LYS A 81 8.69 -4.05 -8.31
N GLU A 82 8.50 -4.45 -7.07
CA GLU A 82 9.00 -5.69 -6.50
C GLU A 82 8.18 -6.90 -6.95
N GLY A 83 6.98 -6.72 -7.51
CA GLY A 83 6.20 -7.79 -8.14
C GLY A 83 5.24 -8.53 -7.22
N GLY A 84 4.85 -7.89 -6.12
CA GLY A 84 3.75 -8.38 -5.28
C GLY A 84 2.44 -8.41 -6.07
N THR A 85 1.65 -9.46 -5.88
CA THR A 85 0.35 -9.64 -6.52
C THR A 85 -0.80 -9.10 -5.68
N GLY A 86 -0.56 -8.85 -4.39
CA GLY A 86 -1.52 -8.25 -3.47
C GLY A 86 -0.86 -7.44 -2.37
N PHE A 87 -1.68 -6.77 -1.57
CA PHE A 87 -1.25 -5.98 -0.43
C PHE A 87 -2.20 -6.15 0.74
N LEU A 88 -1.66 -6.39 1.92
CA LEU A 88 -2.42 -6.50 3.17
C LEU A 88 -2.13 -5.30 4.07
N TYR A 89 -3.16 -4.81 4.76
CA TYR A 89 -2.98 -3.91 5.89
C TYR A 89 -3.64 -4.50 7.13
N TRP A 90 -2.90 -4.50 8.24
CA TRP A 90 -3.24 -5.31 9.42
C TRP A 90 -4.47 -4.80 10.19
N GLY A 91 -4.91 -3.55 9.98
CA GLY A 91 -6.12 -3.02 10.60
C GLY A 91 -6.52 -1.64 10.06
N ALA A 92 -7.83 -1.37 9.93
CA ALA A 92 -8.33 -0.10 9.38
C ALA A 92 -9.06 0.78 10.41
N ASN A 93 -9.35 0.28 11.60
CA ASN A 93 -10.12 0.93 12.66
C ASN A 93 -9.66 0.50 14.08
N CYS A 94 -8.38 0.19 14.25
CA CYS A 94 -7.80 -0.34 15.49
C CYS A 94 -7.42 0.76 16.50
N TYR A 95 -8.38 1.56 16.96
CA TYR A 95 -8.14 2.56 18.01
C TYR A 95 -7.86 1.93 19.39
N GLU A 96 -7.34 2.72 20.33
CA GLU A 96 -7.26 2.33 21.75
C GLU A 96 -8.66 2.35 22.40
N LYS A 97 -9.43 3.40 22.10
CA LYS A 97 -10.78 3.61 22.60
C LYS A 97 -11.59 4.41 21.58
N ALA A 98 -12.77 3.91 21.23
CA ALA A 98 -13.77 4.60 20.38
C ALA A 98 -15.17 4.50 21.02
N THR A 99 -15.24 4.46 22.35
CA THR A 99 -16.45 4.05 23.10
C THR A 99 -17.39 5.19 23.44
N VAL A 100 -17.04 6.44 23.13
CA VAL A 100 -17.92 7.60 23.34
C VAL A 100 -17.70 8.55 22.17
N GLY A 101 -18.79 9.04 21.57
CA GLY A 101 -18.75 10.01 20.46
C GLY A 101 -18.24 11.41 20.86
N SER A 102 -17.37 11.52 21.86
CA SER A 102 -16.90 12.80 22.39
C SER A 102 -15.39 12.97 22.22
N ALA A 103 -15.07 13.78 21.22
CA ALA A 103 -13.96 14.73 21.09
C ALA A 103 -12.52 14.25 20.83
N GLU A 104 -12.05 13.09 21.28
CA GLU A 104 -10.62 12.75 21.14
C GLU A 104 -10.36 11.37 20.54
N ILE A 105 -9.83 11.34 19.32
CA ILE A 105 -9.33 10.12 18.69
C ILE A 105 -8.00 9.74 19.36
N ARG A 106 -7.95 8.55 19.98
CA ARG A 106 -6.74 8.01 20.63
C ARG A 106 -6.22 6.78 19.89
N PHE A 107 -5.00 6.90 19.36
CA PHE A 107 -4.27 5.77 18.76
C PHE A 107 -3.77 4.80 19.84
N ARG A 108 -3.63 3.52 19.48
CA ARG A 108 -3.09 2.50 20.38
C ARG A 108 -1.67 2.85 20.81
N ARG A 109 -1.40 2.73 22.11
CA ARG A 109 -0.05 2.88 22.66
C ARG A 109 0.88 1.80 22.10
N GLY A 110 2.15 2.16 21.91
CA GLY A 110 3.18 1.23 21.42
C GLY A 110 3.20 1.05 19.90
N LEU A 111 2.34 1.75 19.15
CA LEU A 111 2.35 1.80 17.69
C LEU A 111 2.65 3.21 17.19
N PRO A 112 3.24 3.36 15.99
CA PRO A 112 3.35 4.66 15.34
C PRO A 112 1.98 5.33 15.23
N PRO A 113 1.88 6.65 15.41
CA PRO A 113 0.60 7.36 15.28
C PRO A 113 -0.10 7.05 13.95
N GLY A 114 -1.37 6.67 14.02
CA GLY A 114 -2.20 6.32 12.85
C GLY A 114 -2.05 4.88 12.32
N ASP A 115 -1.06 4.11 12.78
CA ASP A 115 -0.94 2.69 12.42
C ASP A 115 -2.18 1.90 12.87
N GLY A 116 -2.70 1.05 11.99
CA GLY A 116 -3.95 0.31 12.20
C GLY A 116 -5.24 1.14 12.07
N VAL A 117 -5.18 2.41 11.67
CA VAL A 117 -6.35 3.31 11.56
C VAL A 117 -6.37 3.99 10.18
N LEU A 118 -7.43 3.80 9.39
CA LEU A 118 -7.66 4.44 8.09
C LEU A 118 -9.06 5.05 7.94
N PHE A 119 -10.01 4.62 8.75
CA PHE A 119 -11.30 5.27 8.92
C PHE A 119 -11.29 6.09 10.21
N TYR A 120 -12.31 6.92 10.40
CA TYR A 120 -12.59 7.63 11.65
C TYR A 120 -14.10 7.62 11.92
N PRO A 121 -14.55 7.70 13.20
CA PRO A 121 -15.96 7.87 13.52
C PRO A 121 -16.50 9.19 12.95
N GLY A 122 -17.65 9.14 12.27
CA GLY A 122 -18.23 10.32 11.60
C GLY A 122 -18.73 11.38 12.57
N GLU A 123 -19.11 10.96 13.77
CA GLU A 123 -19.64 11.80 14.85
C GLU A 123 -18.59 12.79 15.38
N VAL A 124 -17.31 12.54 15.11
CA VAL A 124 -16.20 13.46 15.44
C VAL A 124 -16.18 14.66 14.50
N PHE A 125 -16.69 14.53 13.27
CA PHE A 125 -16.59 15.53 12.21
C PHE A 125 -17.95 16.09 11.75
N SER A 126 -19.05 15.41 12.08
CA SER A 126 -20.39 15.73 11.62
C SER A 126 -21.46 15.09 12.51
N SER A 127 -22.75 15.33 12.22
CA SER A 127 -23.86 14.61 12.87
C SER A 127 -24.11 13.20 12.29
N SER A 128 -23.32 12.76 11.32
CA SER A 128 -23.43 11.45 10.68
C SER A 128 -22.78 10.36 11.52
N HIS A 129 -23.43 9.20 11.62
CA HIS A 129 -22.87 8.00 12.25
C HIS A 129 -22.06 7.13 11.27
N ASN A 130 -21.93 7.57 10.01
CA ASN A 130 -21.16 6.84 9.01
C ASN A 130 -19.66 7.03 9.22
N PRO A 131 -18.83 6.00 9.01
CA PRO A 131 -17.38 6.15 9.06
C PRO A 131 -16.89 7.12 7.98
N VAL A 132 -15.89 7.92 8.32
CA VAL A 132 -15.25 8.88 7.42
C VAL A 132 -13.88 8.35 7.01
N ALA A 133 -13.57 8.43 5.72
CA ALA A 133 -12.26 8.04 5.18
C ALA A 133 -11.18 9.03 5.63
N SER A 134 -9.99 8.51 5.96
CA SER A 134 -8.82 9.34 6.17
C SER A 134 -8.22 9.82 4.85
N LEU A 135 -7.48 10.93 4.89
CA LEU A 135 -6.63 11.35 3.76
C LEU A 135 -5.66 10.23 3.33
N ARG A 136 -5.20 9.40 4.28
CA ARG A 136 -4.27 8.28 4.03
C ARG A 136 -4.93 7.18 3.20
N LEU A 137 -6.20 6.89 3.45
CA LEU A 137 -7.00 5.98 2.62
C LEU A 137 -7.19 6.53 1.20
N GLU A 138 -7.43 7.84 1.07
CA GLU A 138 -7.49 8.49 -0.25
C GLU A 138 -6.15 8.47 -0.98
N ARG A 139 -5.02 8.54 -0.26
CA ARG A 139 -3.68 8.36 -0.83
C ARG A 139 -3.40 6.91 -1.21
N LEU A 140 -3.88 5.94 -0.45
CA LEU A 140 -3.88 4.53 -0.86
C LEU A 140 -4.63 4.35 -2.19
N LEU A 141 -5.86 4.85 -2.28
CA LEU A 141 -6.64 4.83 -3.53
C LEU A 141 -5.87 5.50 -4.68
N SER A 142 -5.25 6.64 -4.42
CA SER A 142 -4.43 7.34 -5.42
C SER A 142 -3.20 6.53 -5.85
N GLY A 143 -2.61 5.74 -4.95
CA GLY A 143 -1.49 4.84 -5.26
C GLY A 143 -1.94 3.63 -6.08
N LEU A 144 -3.09 3.03 -5.73
CA LEU A 144 -3.71 1.96 -6.53
C LEU A 144 -4.03 2.42 -7.95
N GLN A 145 -4.56 3.64 -8.10
CA GLN A 145 -4.81 4.23 -9.41
C GLN A 145 -3.52 4.39 -10.24
N ASP A 146 -2.39 4.77 -9.63
CA ASP A 146 -1.11 4.80 -10.34
C ASP A 146 -0.72 3.41 -10.86
N ILE A 147 -0.97 2.37 -10.07
CA ILE A 147 -0.69 0.99 -10.49
C ILE A 147 -1.59 0.58 -11.64
N GLU A 148 -2.86 1.01 -11.68
CA GLU A 148 -3.74 0.75 -12.83
C GLU A 148 -3.22 1.44 -14.12
N TYR A 149 -2.66 2.64 -14.03
CA TYR A 149 -1.97 3.27 -15.18
C TYR A 149 -0.75 2.43 -15.61
N LEU A 150 0.08 1.99 -14.67
CA LEU A 150 1.27 1.18 -14.94
C LEU A 150 0.91 -0.20 -15.53
N LYS A 151 -0.21 -0.81 -15.11
CA LYS A 151 -0.77 -2.03 -15.70
C LYS A 151 -1.24 -1.80 -17.14
N LEU A 152 -1.94 -0.68 -17.40
CA LEU A 152 -2.34 -0.31 -18.76
C LEU A 152 -1.14 -0.12 -19.68
N TYR A 153 -0.06 0.48 -19.18
CA TYR A 153 1.18 0.60 -19.94
C TYR A 153 1.85 -0.77 -20.16
N ALA A 154 1.90 -1.60 -19.12
CA ALA A 154 2.47 -2.94 -19.18
C ALA A 154 1.72 -3.88 -20.15
N SER A 155 0.40 -3.70 -20.34
CA SER A 155 -0.35 -4.52 -21.29
C SER A 155 0.04 -4.27 -22.75
N LYS A 156 0.61 -3.09 -23.06
CA LYS A 156 1.11 -2.74 -24.39
C LYS A 156 2.61 -3.00 -24.57
N PHE A 157 3.42 -2.69 -23.54
CA PHE A 157 4.88 -2.65 -23.67
C PHE A 157 5.61 -3.69 -22.79
N GLY A 158 4.86 -4.44 -21.96
CA GLY A 158 5.41 -5.40 -21.01
C GLY A 158 5.71 -4.79 -19.63
N ARG A 159 5.75 -5.66 -18.62
CA ARG A 159 5.99 -5.26 -17.22
C ARG A 159 7.37 -4.61 -17.03
N GLY A 160 8.39 -5.08 -17.73
CA GLY A 160 9.75 -4.52 -17.65
C GLY A 160 9.79 -3.03 -18.00
N GLU A 161 9.18 -2.64 -19.12
CA GLU A 161 9.08 -1.24 -19.53
C GLU A 161 8.27 -0.39 -18.53
N SER A 162 7.19 -0.95 -17.98
CA SER A 162 6.39 -0.29 -16.94
C SER A 162 7.18 -0.04 -15.65
N VAL A 163 8.03 -0.98 -15.24
CA VAL A 163 8.94 -0.79 -14.10
C VAL A 163 10.02 0.25 -14.43
N SER A 164 10.63 0.19 -15.62
CA SER A 164 11.60 1.19 -16.08
C SER A 164 11.01 2.61 -16.11
N LEU A 165 9.70 2.74 -16.38
CA LEU A 165 9.01 4.03 -16.39
C LEU A 165 9.00 4.71 -15.01
N LEU A 166 8.92 3.95 -13.92
CA LEU A 166 9.01 4.49 -12.55
C LEU A 166 10.35 5.19 -12.32
N GLU A 167 11.44 4.60 -12.80
CA GLU A 167 12.79 5.15 -12.66
C GLU A 167 13.02 6.32 -13.63
N LYS A 168 12.62 6.17 -14.90
CA LYS A 168 12.73 7.20 -15.95
C LYS A 168 12.04 8.52 -15.55
N THR A 169 10.92 8.41 -14.84
CA THR A 169 10.12 9.58 -14.41
C THR A 169 10.58 10.15 -13.08
N GLY A 170 11.50 9.48 -12.37
CA GLY A 170 11.93 9.84 -11.02
C GLY A 170 10.86 9.57 -9.94
N MET A 171 9.85 8.76 -10.26
CA MET A 171 8.73 8.48 -9.37
C MET A 171 9.13 7.52 -8.25
N TYR A 172 9.76 6.39 -8.59
CA TYR A 172 10.18 5.38 -7.61
C TYR A 172 11.39 4.59 -8.10
N LEU A 173 12.51 4.63 -7.36
CA LEU A 173 13.72 3.87 -7.62
C LEU A 173 13.94 2.76 -6.58
N GLY A 174 13.31 2.85 -5.41
CA GLY A 174 13.46 1.88 -4.33
C GLY A 174 12.88 2.41 -3.03
N PRO A 175 12.86 1.60 -1.98
CA PRO A 175 12.11 1.91 -0.77
C PRO A 175 12.68 3.10 0.02
N GLU A 176 13.91 3.54 -0.25
CA GLU A 176 14.49 4.77 0.31
C GLU A 176 14.68 5.89 -0.73
N ARG A 177 14.31 5.64 -1.99
CA ARG A 177 14.58 6.55 -3.13
C ARG A 177 13.34 6.68 -4.01
N TYR A 178 12.49 7.65 -3.70
CA TYR A 178 11.25 7.92 -4.42
C TYR A 178 10.86 9.39 -4.28
N THR A 179 9.93 9.85 -5.12
CA THR A 179 9.54 11.27 -5.11
C THR A 179 8.78 11.66 -3.84
N HIS A 180 9.14 12.82 -3.28
CA HIS A 180 8.30 13.52 -2.30
C HIS A 180 7.37 14.56 -2.92
N GLU A 181 7.52 14.80 -4.22
CA GLU A 181 6.77 15.78 -5.00
C GLU A 181 5.77 15.11 -5.94
N HIS A 182 4.74 15.86 -6.35
CA HIS A 182 3.70 15.36 -7.25
C HIS A 182 4.18 15.21 -8.70
N MET A 183 5.08 16.09 -9.15
CA MET A 183 5.44 16.24 -10.56
C MET A 183 5.87 14.93 -11.25
N PRO A 184 6.70 14.04 -10.66
CA PRO A 184 7.05 12.76 -11.30
C PRO A 184 5.86 11.86 -11.63
N ILE A 185 4.79 11.90 -10.84
CA ILE A 185 3.58 11.12 -11.09
C ILE A 185 2.86 11.66 -12.33
N ASP A 186 2.77 12.99 -12.48
CA ASP A 186 2.15 13.61 -13.66
C ASP A 186 2.97 13.39 -14.93
N VAL A 187 4.30 13.39 -14.82
CA VAL A 187 5.20 13.02 -15.93
C VAL A 187 4.95 11.57 -16.35
N MET A 188 4.86 10.64 -15.39
CA MET A 188 4.53 9.24 -15.65
C MET A 188 3.18 9.09 -16.36
N ARG A 189 2.12 9.71 -15.84
CA ARG A 189 0.78 9.65 -16.44
C ARG A 189 0.74 10.28 -17.84
N SER A 190 1.46 11.39 -18.03
CA SER A 190 1.57 12.05 -19.33
C SER A 190 2.29 11.18 -20.36
N GLU A 191 3.36 10.48 -19.96
CA GLU A 191 4.04 9.54 -20.84
C GLU A 191 3.10 8.40 -21.27
N ILE A 192 2.42 7.76 -20.30
CA ILE A 192 1.46 6.69 -20.57
C ILE A 192 0.36 7.17 -21.51
N PHE A 193 -0.20 8.36 -21.28
CA PHE A 193 -1.22 8.93 -22.15
C PHE A 193 -0.71 9.11 -23.59
N ARG A 194 0.50 9.64 -23.77
CA ARG A 194 1.08 9.85 -25.12
C ARG A 194 1.35 8.54 -25.84
N THR A 195 1.95 7.57 -25.16
CA THR A 195 2.37 6.30 -25.78
C THR A 195 1.22 5.30 -25.96
N CYS A 196 0.21 5.32 -25.09
CA CYS A 196 -0.92 4.40 -25.19
C CYS A 196 -2.05 4.92 -26.09
N ARG A 197 -1.99 6.16 -26.56
CA ARG A 197 -2.97 6.72 -27.50
C ARG A 197 -2.70 6.31 -28.96
N SER A 198 -1.46 5.97 -29.31
CA SER A 198 -1.12 5.31 -30.58
C SER A 198 -1.48 3.83 -30.56
#